data_AF-A0A4Y1Z6H9-F1
#
_entry.id   AF-A0A4Y1Z6H9-F1
#
_cell.length_a   1.000
_cell.length_b   1.000
_cell.length_c   1.000
_cell.angle_alpha   90.00
_cell.angle_beta   90.00
_cell.angle_gamma   90.00
#
_symmetry.space_group_name_H-M   'P 1'
#
loop_
_entity.id
_entity.type
_entity.pdbx_description
1 polymer ?
#
loop_
_entity_poly.entity_id
_entity_poly.type
_entity_poly.pdbx_seq_one_letter_code
_entity_poly.pdbx_strand_id
1 'polypeptide(L)'
;MESKVEEALHKQQSELERISGLTNDEAKELILNQVKQETAHEAAQLAKDIESKAKEDAEKKAKSILSLAIQRCAADHVTETTVSVVNLPNDEMKGRIIGREGRNIRTLEH
;
A
#
# COMPACT_ATOMS: atom_id res chain seq x y z
N MET A 1 8.06 44.56 -51.08
CA MET A 1 8.64 43.19 -51.02
C MET A 1 7.83 42.29 -50.10
N GLU A 2 7.36 42.79 -48.95
CA GLU A 2 6.52 42.05 -47.99
C GLU A 2 5.27 41.40 -48.61
N SER A 3 4.52 42.10 -49.46
CA SER A 3 3.31 41.56 -50.10
C SER A 3 3.53 40.32 -51.00
N LYS A 4 4.70 40.19 -51.65
CA LYS A 4 5.01 39.00 -52.48
C LYS A 4 5.32 37.77 -51.65
N VAL A 5 5.87 37.97 -50.46
CA VAL A 5 6.17 36.89 -49.51
C VAL A 5 4.88 36.36 -48.90
N GLU A 6 3.95 37.27 -48.57
CA GLU A 6 2.64 36.95 -48.02
C GLU A 6 1.74 36.19 -49.01
N GLU A 7 1.72 36.60 -50.29
CA GLU A 7 1.04 35.85 -51.35
C GLU A 7 1.63 34.45 -51.58
N ALA A 8 2.96 34.32 -51.51
CA ALA A 8 3.63 33.03 -51.68
C ALA A 8 3.30 32.08 -50.51
N LEU A 9 3.27 32.61 -49.28
CA LEU A 9 2.84 31.87 -48.09
C LEU A 9 1.40 31.39 -48.21
N HIS A 10 0.48 32.27 -48.62
CA HIS A 10 -0.92 31.91 -48.78
C HIS A 10 -1.14 30.83 -49.85
N LYS A 11 -0.42 30.91 -50.97
CA LYS A 11 -0.44 29.85 -52.01
C LYS A 11 0.10 28.54 -51.49
N GLN A 12 1.21 28.57 -50.77
CA GLN A 12 1.81 27.38 -50.17
C GLN A 12 0.84 26.72 -49.18
N GLN A 13 0.16 27.52 -48.35
CA GLN A 13 -0.78 27.04 -47.36
C GLN A 13 -2.03 26.43 -48.01
N SER A 14 -2.57 27.08 -49.04
CA SER A 14 -3.71 26.55 -49.80
C SER A 14 -3.38 25.24 -50.54
N GLU A 15 -2.17 25.13 -51.12
CA GLU A 15 -1.75 23.87 -51.74
C GLU A 15 -1.51 22.76 -50.70
N LEU A 16 -1.00 23.08 -49.52
CA LEU A 16 -0.88 22.13 -48.41
C LEU A 16 -2.25 21.62 -47.94
N GLU A 17 -3.23 22.51 -47.79
CA GLU A 17 -4.61 22.12 -47.44
C GLU A 17 -5.23 21.26 -48.54
N ARG A 18 -5.00 21.61 -49.82
CA ARG A 18 -5.50 20.83 -50.96
C ARG A 18 -4.89 19.43 -51.04
N ILE A 19 -3.57 19.30 -50.80
CA ILE A 19 -2.85 18.01 -50.88
C ILE A 19 -3.19 17.14 -49.67
N SER A 20 -3.23 17.73 -48.47
CA SER A 20 -3.57 16.99 -47.24
C SER A 20 -5.07 16.66 -47.14
N GLY A 21 -5.92 17.38 -47.87
CA GLY A 21 -7.38 17.24 -47.78
C GLY A 21 -7.95 17.74 -46.46
N LEU A 22 -7.15 18.47 -45.68
CA LEU A 22 -7.50 18.99 -44.37
C LEU A 22 -7.16 20.48 -44.32
N THR A 23 -8.04 21.26 -43.70
CA THR A 23 -7.72 22.62 -43.27
C THR A 23 -6.71 22.58 -42.11
N ASN A 24 -6.04 23.71 -41.88
CA ASN A 24 -5.11 23.82 -40.74
C ASN A 24 -5.77 23.48 -39.39
N ASP A 25 -7.01 23.93 -39.20
CA ASP A 25 -7.77 23.69 -37.97
C ASP A 25 -8.16 22.21 -37.80
N GLU A 26 -8.59 21.54 -38.88
CA GLU A 26 -8.91 20.11 -38.86
C GLU A 26 -7.68 19.26 -38.55
N ALA A 27 -6.53 19.58 -39.16
CA ALA A 27 -5.28 18.89 -38.89
C ALA A 27 -4.85 19.05 -37.42
N LYS A 28 -5.00 20.25 -36.87
CA LYS A 28 -4.72 20.54 -35.47
C LYS A 28 -5.66 19.79 -34.53
N GLU A 29 -6.95 19.77 -34.83
CA GLU A 29 -7.94 19.07 -34.02
C GLU A 29 -7.71 17.55 -34.02
N LEU A 30 -7.37 16.98 -35.18
CA LEU A 30 -7.06 15.56 -35.31
C LEU A 30 -5.87 15.16 -34.43
N ILE A 31 -4.76 15.92 -34.49
CA ILE A 31 -3.58 15.67 -33.67
C ILE A 31 -3.93 15.79 -32.18
N LEU A 32 -4.65 16.85 -31.78
CA LEU A 32 -5.03 17.05 -30.38
C LEU A 32 -5.94 15.94 -29.87
N ASN A 33 -6.88 15.45 -30.68
CA ASN A 33 -7.76 14.35 -30.29
C ASN A 33 -7.00 13.04 -30.16
N GLN A 34 -6.03 12.78 -31.04
CA GLN A 34 -5.20 11.58 -30.95
C GLN A 34 -4.34 11.59 -29.69
N VAL A 35 -3.67 12.71 -29.40
CA VAL A 35 -2.89 12.87 -28.17
C VAL A 35 -3.77 12.71 -26.92
N LYS A 36 -4.98 13.26 -26.91
CA LYS A 36 -5.93 13.08 -25.79
C LYS A 36 -6.29 11.61 -25.58
N GLN A 37 -6.52 10.86 -26.64
CA GLN A 37 -6.87 9.44 -26.54
C GLN A 37 -5.70 8.60 -26.00
N GLU A 38 -4.49 8.81 -26.53
CA GLU A 38 -3.29 8.13 -26.02
C GLU A 38 -3.04 8.46 -24.55
N THR A 39 -3.09 9.75 -24.20
CA THR A 39 -2.86 10.20 -22.81
C THR A 39 -3.92 9.62 -21.86
N ALA A 40 -5.19 9.56 -22.29
CA ALA A 40 -6.25 8.96 -21.47
C ALA A 40 -6.03 7.46 -21.23
N HIS A 41 -5.54 6.74 -22.24
CA HIS A 41 -5.22 5.33 -22.11
C HIS A 41 -4.04 5.11 -21.15
N GLU A 42 -2.95 5.87 -21.32
CA GLU A 42 -1.78 5.81 -20.43
C GLU A 42 -2.15 6.15 -18.98
N ALA A 43 -2.95 7.20 -18.78
CA ALA A 43 -3.43 7.59 -17.46
C ALA A 43 -4.27 6.49 -16.80
N ALA A 44 -5.14 5.81 -17.55
CA ALA A 44 -5.93 4.70 -17.04
C ALA A 44 -5.06 3.50 -16.64
N GLN A 45 -4.05 3.17 -17.45
CA GLN A 45 -3.11 2.10 -17.14
C GLN A 45 -2.29 2.43 -15.89
N LEU A 46 -1.77 3.65 -15.79
CA LEU A 46 -1.02 4.11 -14.62
C LEU A 46 -1.89 4.06 -13.34
N ALA A 47 -3.14 4.50 -13.42
CA ALA A 47 -4.06 4.45 -12.29
C ALA A 47 -4.29 3.01 -11.81
N LYS A 48 -4.49 2.08 -12.73
CA LYS A 48 -4.65 0.65 -12.43
C LYS A 48 -3.41 0.05 -11.75
N ASP A 49 -2.22 0.41 -12.24
CA ASP A 49 -0.96 -0.09 -11.67
C ASP A 49 -0.73 0.45 -10.25
N ILE A 50 -1.05 1.73 -10.01
CA ILE A 50 -1.01 2.34 -8.69
C ILE A 50 -1.98 1.64 -7.73
N GLU A 51 -3.22 1.39 -8.16
CA GLU A 51 -4.23 0.71 -7.34
C GLU A 51 -3.79 -0.72 -6.98
N SER A 52 -3.28 -1.48 -7.96
CA SER A 52 -2.79 -2.83 -7.74
C SER A 52 -1.66 -2.86 -6.71
N LYS A 53 -0.68 -1.95 -6.86
CA LYS A 53 0.45 -1.86 -5.93
C LYS A 53 0.01 -1.47 -4.52
N ALA A 54 -0.90 -0.51 -4.40
CA ALA A 54 -1.46 -0.12 -3.12
C ALA A 54 -2.17 -1.29 -2.41
N LYS A 55 -2.89 -2.12 -3.18
CA LYS A 55 -3.57 -3.31 -2.65
C LYS A 55 -2.58 -4.38 -2.17
N GLU A 56 -1.52 -4.65 -2.92
CA GLU A 56 -0.47 -5.59 -2.53
C GLU A 56 0.26 -5.13 -1.26
N ASP A 57 0.63 -3.85 -1.18
CA ASP A 57 1.28 -3.26 -0.01
C ASP A 57 0.37 -3.31 1.22
N ALA A 58 -0.92 -3.03 1.04
CA ALA A 58 -1.91 -3.14 2.11
C ALA A 58 -2.05 -4.58 2.61
N GLU A 59 -2.11 -5.57 1.72
CA GLU A 59 -2.21 -6.98 2.09
C GLU A 59 -0.96 -7.45 2.86
N LYS A 60 0.23 -7.07 2.39
CA LYS A 60 1.50 -7.37 3.07
C LYS A 60 1.53 -6.77 4.47
N LYS A 61 1.10 -5.52 4.62
CA LYS A 61 1.04 -4.83 5.91
C LYS A 61 0.00 -5.48 6.84
N ALA A 62 -1.17 -5.83 6.33
CA ALA A 62 -2.19 -6.53 7.10
C ALA A 62 -1.69 -7.88 7.64
N LYS A 63 -1.03 -8.68 6.80
CA LYS A 63 -0.40 -9.95 7.22
C LYS A 63 0.61 -9.73 8.33
N SER A 64 1.49 -8.73 8.20
CA SER A 64 2.48 -8.40 9.23
C SER A 64 1.84 -8.01 10.57
N ILE A 65 0.78 -7.18 10.53
CA ILE A 65 0.03 -6.77 11.74
C ILE A 65 -0.62 -7.99 12.40
N LEU A 66 -1.26 -8.86 11.62
CA LEU A 66 -1.90 -10.08 12.14
C LEU A 66 -0.86 -11.02 12.77
N SER A 67 0.29 -11.24 12.12
CA SER A 67 1.37 -12.04 12.68
C SER A 67 1.85 -11.47 14.01
N LEU A 68 2.05 -10.16 14.10
CA LEU A 68 2.48 -9.49 15.34
C LEU A 68 1.42 -9.63 16.45
N ALA A 69 0.14 -9.47 16.12
CA ALA A 69 -0.96 -9.64 17.06
C ALA A 69 -1.00 -11.08 17.61
N ILE A 70 -0.89 -12.09 16.72
CA ILE A 70 -0.83 -13.50 17.12
C ILE A 70 0.37 -13.75 18.04
N GLN A 71 1.56 -13.24 17.70
CA GLN A 71 2.75 -13.42 18.55
C GLN A 71 2.57 -12.83 19.95
N ARG A 72 1.91 -11.67 20.07
CA ARG A 72 1.61 -11.05 21.38
C ARG A 72 0.60 -11.87 22.18
N CYS A 73 -0.52 -12.26 21.56
CA CYS A 73 -1.54 -13.06 22.23
C CYS A 73 -1.02 -14.44 22.64
N ALA A 74 -0.13 -15.05 21.85
CA ALA A 74 0.48 -16.33 22.19
C ALA A 74 1.38 -16.22 23.44
N ALA A 75 2.10 -15.10 23.60
CA ALA A 75 2.89 -14.86 24.81
C ALA A 75 2.00 -14.73 26.06
N ASP A 76 0.91 -13.96 25.96
CA ASP A 76 -0.03 -13.75 27.07
C ASP A 76 -0.76 -15.05 27.47
N HIS A 77 -1.13 -15.88 26.51
CA HIS A 77 -1.82 -17.16 26.78
C HIS A 77 -0.91 -18.21 27.42
N VAL A 78 0.39 -18.23 27.06
CA VAL A 78 1.37 -19.12 27.71
C VAL A 78 1.55 -18.74 29.18
N THR A 79 1.58 -17.45 29.51
CA THR A 79 1.64 -16.99 30.91
C THR A 79 0.37 -17.31 31.70
N GLU A 80 -0.81 -17.27 31.06
CA GLU A 80 -2.08 -17.54 31.75
C GLU A 80 -2.30 -19.05 32.02
N THR A 81 -1.84 -19.92 31.13
CA THR A 81 -2.03 -21.39 31.26
C THR A 81 -1.01 -22.05 32.19
N THR A 82 0.14 -21.43 32.41
CA THR A 82 1.23 -22.02 33.21
C THR A 82 1.16 -21.69 34.71
N VAL A 83 0.25 -20.81 35.12
CA VAL A 83 0.05 -20.45 36.53
C VAL A 83 -1.15 -21.20 37.10
N SER A 84 -0.89 -22.23 37.92
CA SER A 84 -1.92 -22.89 38.71
C SER A 84 -1.96 -22.29 40.11
N VAL A 85 -3.09 -21.68 40.49
CA VAL A 85 -3.31 -21.16 41.84
C VAL A 85 -3.84 -22.31 42.71
N VAL A 86 -3.01 -22.75 43.65
CA VAL A 86 -3.40 -23.75 44.66
C VAL A 86 -3.77 -23.03 45.96
N ASN A 87 -5.04 -23.13 46.36
CA ASN A 87 -5.50 -22.60 47.64
C ASN A 87 -5.04 -23.52 48.78
N LEU A 88 -4.31 -22.96 49.75
CA LEU A 88 -3.87 -23.71 50.91
C LEU A 88 -4.99 -23.76 51.98
N PRO A 89 -5.28 -24.93 52.54
CA PRO A 89 -6.41 -25.11 53.46
C PRO A 89 -6.18 -24.49 54.84
N ASN A 90 -4.94 -24.20 55.24
CA ASN A 90 -4.62 -23.52 56.50
C ASN A 90 -3.18 -22.93 56.51
N ASP A 91 -2.92 -22.04 57.47
CA ASP A 91 -1.60 -21.39 57.64
C ASP A 91 -0.49 -22.36 58.09
N GLU A 92 -0.83 -23.50 58.70
CA GLU A 92 0.14 -24.52 59.07
C GLU A 92 0.77 -25.17 57.81
N MET A 93 -0.05 -25.51 56.80
CA MET A 93 0.44 -25.98 55.51
C MET A 93 1.27 -24.92 54.80
N LYS A 94 0.87 -23.64 54.88
CA LYS A 94 1.65 -22.52 54.34
C LYS A 94 3.03 -22.41 55.00
N GLY A 95 3.10 -22.53 56.32
CA GLY A 95 4.36 -22.53 57.06
C GLY A 95 5.28 -23.70 56.67
N ARG A 96 4.73 -24.89 56.44
CA ARG A 96 5.49 -26.07 55.98
C ARG A 96 6.00 -25.95 54.55
N ILE A 97 5.20 -25.38 53.64
CA ILE A 97 5.58 -25.17 52.23
C ILE A 97 6.66 -24.09 52.11
N ILE A 98 6.59 -23.01 52.91
CA ILE A 98 7.62 -21.95 52.91
C ILE A 98 8.92 -22.45 53.57
N GLY A 99 8.81 -23.16 54.70
CA GLY A 99 9.96 -23.64 55.47
C GLY A 99 10.67 -22.53 56.26
N ARG A 100 11.59 -22.89 57.15
CA ARG A 100 12.37 -21.92 57.94
C ARG A 100 13.27 -21.08 57.03
N GLU A 101 13.10 -19.76 57.10
CA GLU A 101 13.82 -18.76 56.26
C GLU A 101 13.53 -18.90 54.76
N GLY A 102 12.40 -19.51 54.37
CA GLY A 102 12.00 -19.65 52.97
C GLY A 102 12.78 -20.71 52.18
N ARG A 103 13.51 -21.61 52.87
CA ARG A 103 14.34 -22.64 52.22
C ARG A 103 13.55 -23.59 51.31
N ASN A 104 12.32 -23.95 51.67
CA ASN A 104 11.53 -24.91 50.90
C ASN A 104 10.96 -24.26 49.63
N ILE A 105 10.41 -23.04 49.74
CA ILE A 105 9.86 -22.35 48.56
C ILE A 105 10.95 -22.00 47.53
N ARG A 106 12.15 -21.61 47.98
CA ARG A 106 13.28 -21.35 47.08
C ARG A 106 13.72 -22.58 46.28
N THR A 107 13.58 -23.78 46.85
CA THR A 107 13.88 -25.03 46.15
C THR A 107 12.78 -25.40 45.15
N LEU A 108 11.55 -24.96 45.37
CA LEU A 108 10.41 -25.22 44.47
C LEU A 108 10.31 -24.22 43.31
N GLU A 109 10.91 -23.03 43.46
CA GLU A 109 11.00 -21.99 42.42
C GLU A 109 12.16 -22.22 41.42
N HIS A 110 13.09 -23.14 41.72
CA HIS A 110 14.29 -23.43 40.93
C HIS A 110 14.24 -24.79 40.21
#